data_AF-A0A9P5J1G9-F1
#
_entry.id   AF-A0A9P5J1G9-F1
#
_cell.length_a   1.000
_cell.length_b   1.000
_cell.length_c   1.000
_cell.angle_alpha   90.00
_cell.angle_beta   90.00
_cell.angle_gamma   90.00
#
_symmetry.space_group_name_H-M   'P 1'
#
loop_
_entity.id
_entity.type
_entity.pdbx_description
1 polymer ?
#
loop_
_entity_poly.entity_id
_entity_poly.type
_entity_poly.pdbx_seq_one_letter_code
_entity_poly.pdbx_strand_id
1 'polypeptide(L)'
;MPSIRKKTSNRKSTNDRAKLRHKVAEGRKKNRKLAKKNPQWKSRVSKDPGIPNNLPFKDEILAEISEQRRLAAEEKAARKSSKKPLKHVSGSATGDDPSGSDDDGDENVGASVGVNTIRSAHALSLPKKKSPLAQPLTGDDDEPLLMDPAIPDLGTALDAGNVWLYVLDARDPLAHQSAFIESMAAEKKKSLVFLSTFSVTVVKPCHSRHCAKGSRRGLAGLPS
;
A
#
# COMPACT_ATOMS: atom_id res chain seq x y z
N MET A 1 33.46 4.64 -42.47
CA MET A 1 32.52 5.18 -41.46
C MET A 1 31.47 4.14 -41.09
N PRO A 2 31.16 3.92 -39.80
CA PRO A 2 30.09 3.01 -39.41
C PRO A 2 28.72 3.55 -39.88
N SER A 3 27.95 2.71 -40.57
CA SER A 3 26.61 3.08 -41.07
C SER A 3 25.62 3.20 -39.92
N ILE A 4 25.17 4.43 -39.65
CA ILE A 4 24.20 4.73 -38.60
C ILE A 4 22.81 4.29 -39.08
N ARG A 5 22.24 3.27 -38.44
CA ARG A 5 20.87 2.81 -38.69
C ARG A 5 19.86 3.76 -38.04
N LYS A 6 18.71 3.91 -38.69
CA LYS A 6 17.60 4.72 -38.16
C LYS A 6 17.16 4.17 -36.79
N LYS A 7 17.08 5.04 -35.80
CA LYS A 7 16.65 4.69 -34.43
C LYS A 7 15.13 4.46 -34.42
N THR A 8 14.69 3.33 -33.87
CA THR A 8 13.26 3.06 -33.69
C THR A 8 12.67 3.96 -32.62
N SER A 9 11.44 4.42 -32.82
CA SER A 9 10.74 5.27 -31.85
C SER A 9 10.30 4.46 -30.63
N ASN A 10 10.35 5.08 -29.45
CA ASN A 10 9.74 4.54 -28.22
C ASN A 10 8.22 4.72 -28.18
N ARG A 11 7.63 5.46 -29.14
CA ARG A 11 6.19 5.64 -29.25
C ARG A 11 5.52 4.32 -29.61
N LYS A 12 4.48 3.94 -28.87
CA LYS A 12 3.68 2.74 -29.15
C LYS A 12 2.39 3.13 -29.86
N SER A 13 1.97 2.33 -30.83
CA SER A 13 0.67 2.53 -31.46
C SER A 13 -0.48 2.31 -30.45
N THR A 14 -1.64 2.90 -30.73
CA THR A 14 -2.87 2.65 -29.96
C THR A 14 -3.26 1.17 -29.99
N ASN A 15 -3.10 0.52 -31.15
CA ASN A 15 -3.36 -0.90 -31.35
C ASN A 15 -2.46 -1.78 -30.45
N ASP A 16 -1.16 -1.49 -30.38
CA ASP A 16 -0.24 -2.25 -29.52
C ASP A 16 -0.60 -2.11 -28.03
N ARG A 17 -1.01 -0.90 -27.61
CA ARG A 17 -1.51 -0.68 -26.24
C ARG A 17 -2.78 -1.50 -25.96
N ALA A 18 -3.72 -1.56 -26.91
CA ALA A 18 -4.94 -2.36 -26.78
C ALA A 18 -4.62 -3.86 -26.72
N LYS A 19 -3.78 -4.37 -27.63
CA LYS A 19 -3.30 -5.76 -27.64
C LYS A 19 -2.64 -6.15 -26.32
N LEU A 20 -1.79 -5.29 -25.76
CA LEU A 20 -1.15 -5.53 -24.47
C LEU A 20 -2.18 -5.60 -23.34
N ARG A 21 -3.18 -4.71 -23.31
CA ARG A 21 -4.26 -4.73 -22.33
C ARG A 21 -5.04 -6.04 -22.38
N HIS A 22 -5.43 -6.48 -23.59
CA HIS A 22 -6.12 -7.76 -23.78
C HIS A 22 -5.26 -8.95 -23.31
N LYS A 23 -3.99 -9.01 -23.72
CA LYS A 23 -3.06 -10.08 -23.29
C LYS A 23 -2.90 -10.14 -21.77
N VAL A 24 -2.79 -8.99 -21.09
CA VAL A 24 -2.68 -8.92 -19.63
C VAL A 24 -3.98 -9.37 -18.97
N ALA A 25 -5.14 -8.93 -19.47
CA ALA A 25 -6.44 -9.32 -18.93
C ALA A 25 -6.68 -10.83 -19.08
N GLU A 26 -6.36 -11.40 -20.24
CA GLU A 26 -6.43 -12.84 -20.49
C GLU A 26 -5.45 -13.61 -19.60
N GLY A 27 -4.22 -13.13 -19.45
CA GLY A 27 -3.23 -13.70 -18.53
C GLY A 27 -3.75 -13.76 -17.09
N ARG A 28 -4.35 -12.66 -16.60
CA ARG A 28 -4.99 -12.61 -15.28
C ARG A 28 -6.17 -13.60 -15.17
N LYS A 29 -7.01 -13.70 -16.20
CA LYS A 29 -8.13 -14.64 -16.25
C LYS A 29 -7.65 -16.10 -16.21
N LYS A 30 -6.60 -16.43 -16.95
CA LYS A 30 -5.95 -17.75 -16.96
C LYS A 30 -5.33 -18.05 -15.59
N ASN A 31 -4.56 -17.13 -15.02
CA ASN A 31 -3.95 -17.31 -13.70
C ASN A 31 -4.99 -17.52 -12.59
N ARG A 32 -6.12 -16.82 -12.63
CA ARG A 32 -7.23 -17.04 -11.69
C ARG A 32 -7.84 -18.43 -11.84
N LYS A 33 -8.05 -18.90 -13.09
CA LYS A 33 -8.54 -20.27 -13.34
C LYS A 33 -7.54 -21.31 -12.87
N LEU A 34 -6.25 -21.13 -13.15
CA LEU A 34 -5.17 -22.02 -12.71
C LEU A 34 -5.03 -22.03 -11.18
N ALA A 35 -5.17 -20.89 -10.51
CA ALA A 35 -5.14 -20.79 -9.06
C ALA A 35 -6.30 -21.56 -8.40
N LYS A 36 -7.50 -21.53 -9.00
CA LYS A 36 -8.65 -22.31 -8.53
C LYS A 36 -8.51 -23.82 -8.79
N LYS A 37 -7.81 -24.19 -9.86
CA LYS A 37 -7.58 -25.59 -10.26
C LYS A 37 -6.37 -26.22 -9.60
N ASN A 38 -5.61 -25.47 -8.79
CA ASN A 38 -4.40 -25.99 -8.17
C ASN A 38 -4.80 -26.96 -7.05
N PRO A 39 -4.47 -28.26 -7.14
CA PRO A 39 -4.81 -29.25 -6.12
C PRO A 39 -3.97 -29.10 -4.85
N GLN A 40 -2.90 -28.31 -4.88
CA GLN A 40 -2.10 -28.02 -3.70
C GLN A 40 -2.88 -27.09 -2.77
N TRP A 41 -3.38 -27.65 -1.67
CA TRP A 41 -3.92 -26.87 -0.56
C TRP A 41 -2.86 -25.87 -0.09
N LYS A 42 -3.12 -24.59 -0.34
CA LYS A 42 -2.31 -23.51 0.22
C LYS A 42 -2.79 -23.28 1.64
N SER A 43 -1.92 -23.51 2.62
CA SER A 43 -2.20 -23.10 3.99
C SER A 43 -2.58 -21.61 3.99
N ARG A 44 -3.71 -21.27 4.62
CA ARG A 44 -4.16 -19.88 4.75
C ARG A 44 -3.13 -19.02 5.48
N VAL A 45 -2.34 -19.65 6.36
CA VAL A 45 -1.19 -19.06 7.03
C VAL A 45 0.02 -19.11 6.11
N SER A 46 0.55 -17.93 5.78
CA SER A 46 1.83 -17.79 5.08
C SER A 46 2.95 -18.29 5.97
N LYS A 47 3.95 -18.97 5.39
CA LYS A 47 5.18 -19.29 6.12
C LYS A 47 6.00 -18.01 6.24
N ASP A 48 6.28 -17.59 7.46
CA ASP A 48 7.17 -16.44 7.68
C ASP A 48 8.60 -16.81 7.27
N PRO A 49 9.33 -15.92 6.57
CA PRO A 49 10.70 -16.18 6.14
C PRO A 49 11.72 -16.31 7.30
N GLY A 50 11.29 -16.13 8.56
CA GLY A 50 12.10 -16.33 9.76
C GLY A 50 13.18 -15.26 9.97
N ILE A 51 13.83 -15.30 11.14
CA ILE A 51 14.96 -14.41 11.45
C ILE A 51 16.23 -15.01 10.82
N PRO A 52 16.94 -14.26 9.97
CA PRO A 52 18.16 -14.74 9.33
C PRO A 52 19.30 -14.94 10.35
N ASN A 53 20.23 -15.86 10.05
CA ASN A 53 21.32 -16.22 10.97
C ASN A 53 22.46 -15.20 11.11
N ASN A 54 22.48 -14.17 10.26
CA ASN A 54 23.58 -13.19 10.23
C ASN A 54 23.39 -12.06 11.24
N LEU A 55 22.28 -12.07 11.99
CA LEU A 55 21.96 -11.01 12.92
C LEU A 55 22.69 -11.26 14.26
N PRO A 56 23.46 -10.29 14.78
CA PRO A 56 24.29 -10.46 15.98
C PRO A 56 23.48 -10.80 17.25
N PHE A 57 22.21 -10.40 17.31
CA PHE A 57 21.31 -10.63 18.46
C PHE A 57 20.11 -11.52 18.11
N LYS A 58 20.30 -12.48 17.19
CA LYS A 58 19.22 -13.41 16.80
C LYS A 58 18.64 -14.17 17.99
N ASP A 59 19.49 -14.62 18.91
CA ASP A 59 19.07 -15.47 20.04
C ASP A 59 18.26 -14.67 21.08
N GLU A 60 18.63 -13.41 21.32
CA GLU A 60 17.90 -12.50 22.19
C GLU A 60 16.50 -12.20 21.63
N ILE A 61 16.39 -11.96 20.33
CA ILE A 61 15.10 -11.72 19.67
C ILE A 61 14.22 -12.98 19.70
N LEU A 62 14.82 -14.17 19.56
CA LEU A 62 14.06 -15.42 19.69
C LEU A 62 13.53 -15.63 21.11
N ALA A 63 14.33 -15.25 22.14
CA ALA A 63 13.90 -15.29 23.52
C ALA A 63 12.72 -14.35 23.77
N GLU A 64 12.81 -13.09 23.35
CA GLU A 64 11.73 -12.11 23.49
C GLU A 64 10.43 -12.55 22.78
N ILE A 65 10.52 -13.08 21.56
CA ILE A 65 9.36 -13.60 20.82
C ILE A 65 8.72 -14.78 21.58
N SER A 66 9.53 -15.64 22.21
CA SER A 66 9.01 -16.77 22.97
C SER A 66 8.24 -16.33 24.22
N GLU A 67 8.74 -15.30 24.91
CA GLU A 67 8.07 -14.70 26.07
C GLU A 67 6.77 -14.01 25.67
N GLN A 68 6.78 -13.24 24.58
CA GLN A 68 5.58 -12.60 24.03
C GLN A 68 4.51 -13.64 23.66
N ARG A 69 4.92 -14.78 23.06
CA ARG A 69 3.98 -15.88 22.76
C ARG A 69 3.40 -16.51 24.02
N ARG A 70 4.20 -16.64 25.10
CA ARG A 70 3.72 -17.14 26.40
C ARG A 70 2.67 -16.21 27.00
N LEU A 71 2.97 -14.92 27.07
CA LEU A 71 2.06 -13.89 27.59
C LEU A 71 0.76 -13.81 26.77
N ALA A 72 0.84 -13.83 25.45
CA ALA A 72 -0.34 -13.81 24.58
C ALA A 72 -1.21 -15.07 24.74
N ALA A 73 -0.61 -16.24 24.98
CA ALA A 73 -1.33 -17.47 25.25
C ALA A 73 -2.05 -17.42 26.61
N GLU A 74 -1.37 -16.93 27.65
CA GLU A 74 -1.94 -16.70 28.99
C GLU A 74 -3.10 -15.69 28.95
N GLU A 75 -2.93 -14.56 28.25
CA GLU A 75 -3.98 -13.55 28.07
C GLU A 75 -5.18 -14.12 27.30
N LYS A 76 -4.94 -14.87 26.22
CA LYS A 76 -6.00 -15.54 25.46
C LYS A 76 -6.75 -16.56 26.32
N ALA A 77 -6.05 -17.31 27.17
CA ALA A 77 -6.65 -18.25 28.11
C ALA A 77 -7.49 -17.53 29.18
N ALA A 78 -6.97 -16.45 29.76
CA ALA A 78 -7.69 -15.60 30.72
C ALA A 78 -8.93 -14.94 30.10
N ARG A 79 -8.84 -14.50 28.84
CA ARG A 79 -9.98 -13.97 28.08
C ARG A 79 -11.02 -15.06 27.75
N LYS A 80 -10.59 -16.30 27.55
CA LYS A 80 -11.50 -17.44 27.32
C LYS A 80 -12.16 -17.87 28.63
N SER A 81 -11.49 -17.82 29.78
CA SER A 81 -12.08 -18.12 31.09
C SER A 81 -13.04 -17.03 31.57
N SER A 82 -12.73 -15.74 31.40
CA SER A 82 -13.62 -14.63 31.78
C SER A 82 -14.90 -14.52 30.94
N LYS A 83 -14.89 -15.08 29.72
CA LYS A 83 -16.08 -15.15 28.85
C LYS A 83 -16.95 -16.40 29.08
N LYS A 84 -16.44 -17.44 29.76
CA LYS A 84 -17.16 -18.68 30.04
C LYS A 84 -18.26 -18.62 31.13
N PRO A 85 -18.28 -17.70 32.12
CA PRO A 85 -19.29 -17.75 33.20
C PRO A 85 -20.67 -17.19 32.81
N LEU A 86 -20.83 -16.53 31.65
CA LEU A 86 -22.11 -15.95 31.23
C LEU A 86 -23.02 -16.92 30.45
N LYS A 87 -22.54 -18.13 30.11
CA LYS A 87 -23.31 -19.11 29.33
C LYS A 87 -23.95 -20.23 30.17
N HIS A 88 -23.68 -20.30 31.47
CA HIS A 88 -24.16 -21.38 32.37
C HIS A 88 -25.32 -20.96 33.31
N VAL A 89 -25.91 -19.77 33.12
CA VAL A 89 -27.14 -19.36 33.85
C VAL A 89 -28.42 -19.58 33.04
N SER A 90 -28.35 -20.33 31.92
CA SER A 90 -29.54 -20.65 31.10
C SER A 90 -29.55 -22.07 30.54
N GLY A 91 -29.31 -23.09 31.36
CA GLY A 91 -29.67 -24.46 30.98
C GLY A 91 -28.83 -25.55 31.64
N SER A 92 -29.44 -26.27 32.59
CA SER A 92 -28.96 -27.56 33.07
C SER A 92 -29.21 -28.67 32.05
N ALA A 93 -28.25 -29.57 31.85
CA ALA A 93 -28.37 -31.04 31.96
C ALA A 93 -27.41 -31.82 31.03
N THR A 94 -26.63 -32.71 31.66
CA THR A 94 -26.12 -34.02 31.15
C THR A 94 -24.80 -34.08 30.37
N GLY A 95 -23.79 -34.74 30.99
CA GLY A 95 -22.93 -35.74 30.34
C GLY A 95 -21.46 -35.38 30.09
N ASP A 96 -20.56 -35.99 30.86
CA ASP A 96 -19.09 -35.96 30.77
C ASP A 96 -18.49 -36.64 29.52
N ASP A 97 -17.47 -36.04 28.88
CA ASP A 97 -16.22 -36.67 28.39
C ASP A 97 -15.22 -35.58 27.88
N PRO A 98 -13.96 -35.52 28.35
CA PRO A 98 -12.96 -34.56 27.89
C PRO A 98 -12.00 -35.18 26.87
N SER A 99 -12.32 -35.08 25.58
CA SER A 99 -11.39 -35.38 24.48
C SER A 99 -11.13 -34.13 23.64
N GLY A 100 -9.87 -33.71 23.61
CA GLY A 100 -9.42 -32.52 22.90
C GLY A 100 -9.60 -32.58 21.38
N SER A 101 -10.04 -31.46 20.83
CA SER A 101 -9.75 -31.01 19.47
C SER A 101 -10.16 -29.54 19.41
N ASP A 102 -9.19 -28.63 19.45
CA ASP A 102 -9.39 -27.25 19.02
C ASP A 102 -9.66 -27.26 17.49
N ASP A 103 -10.91 -27.52 17.11
CA ASP A 103 -11.44 -27.21 15.78
C ASP A 103 -12.39 -26.02 15.92
N ASP A 104 -11.83 -24.80 15.87
CA ASP A 104 -12.61 -23.58 15.65
C ASP A 104 -13.07 -23.57 14.17
N GLY A 105 -14.07 -24.38 13.87
CA GLY A 105 -14.91 -24.28 12.69
C GLY A 105 -16.18 -23.51 13.01
N ASP A 106 -16.25 -22.24 12.62
CA ASP A 106 -17.50 -21.46 12.50
C ASP A 106 -17.21 -20.22 11.60
N GLU A 107 -17.99 -19.76 10.62
CA GLU A 107 -19.32 -20.09 10.11
C GLU A 107 -19.33 -19.83 8.60
N ASN A 108 -19.97 -20.73 7.86
CA ASN A 108 -20.47 -20.50 6.51
C ASN A 108 -21.91 -19.96 6.59
N VAL A 109 -22.13 -18.70 6.20
CA VAL A 109 -23.45 -18.21 5.76
C VAL A 109 -23.40 -17.83 4.27
N GLY A 110 -23.18 -18.84 3.44
CA GLY A 110 -23.40 -18.80 2.00
C GLY A 110 -24.47 -19.82 1.60
N ALA A 111 -25.75 -19.48 1.79
CA ALA A 111 -26.85 -20.22 1.19
C ALA A 111 -27.19 -19.61 -0.18
N SER A 112 -26.70 -20.26 -1.22
CA SER A 112 -27.09 -20.02 -2.62
C SER A 112 -28.47 -20.62 -2.90
N VAL A 113 -29.42 -19.80 -3.34
CA VAL A 113 -30.57 -20.28 -4.13
C VAL A 113 -30.89 -19.28 -5.24
N GLY A 114 -30.77 -19.74 -6.50
CA GLY A 114 -31.72 -19.42 -7.56
C GLY A 114 -31.58 -18.09 -8.31
N VAL A 115 -30.90 -18.15 -9.46
CA VAL A 115 -31.16 -17.25 -10.59
C VAL A 115 -32.53 -17.61 -11.20
N ASN A 116 -33.49 -16.68 -11.15
CA ASN A 116 -34.35 -16.28 -12.28
C ASN A 116 -35.44 -15.29 -11.83
N THR A 117 -35.79 -14.39 -12.76
CA THR A 117 -37.09 -13.69 -12.90
C THR A 117 -37.14 -12.19 -12.53
N ILE A 118 -36.95 -11.39 -13.59
CA ILE A 118 -37.71 -10.17 -13.96
C ILE A 118 -37.58 -8.92 -13.06
N ARG A 119 -36.83 -7.94 -13.60
CA ARG A 119 -37.01 -6.50 -13.32
C ARG A 119 -38.35 -6.04 -13.89
N SER A 120 -39.26 -5.58 -13.05
CA SER A 120 -40.28 -4.57 -13.40
C SER A 120 -40.95 -4.00 -12.15
N ALA A 121 -41.53 -2.81 -12.33
CA ALA A 121 -42.44 -2.07 -11.46
C ALA A 121 -41.83 -1.06 -10.44
N HIS A 122 -41.76 0.18 -10.91
CA HIS A 122 -42.45 1.37 -10.35
C HIS A 122 -42.37 1.72 -8.86
N ALA A 123 -41.77 2.90 -8.63
CA ALA A 123 -42.24 4.02 -7.82
C ALA A 123 -43.22 3.75 -6.67
N LEU A 124 -42.76 4.00 -5.43
CA LEU A 124 -43.58 4.59 -4.36
C LEU A 124 -42.70 5.47 -3.44
N SER A 125 -42.96 6.77 -3.48
CA SER A 125 -42.54 7.78 -2.50
C SER A 125 -43.30 7.61 -1.19
N LEU A 126 -42.72 7.97 -0.03
CA LEU A 126 -43.39 8.35 1.23
C LEU A 126 -42.33 8.96 2.20
N PRO A 127 -42.70 9.73 3.25
CA PRO A 127 -42.54 11.20 3.25
C PRO A 127 -41.56 11.76 4.30
N LYS A 128 -41.03 12.96 4.02
CA LYS A 128 -40.24 13.81 4.95
C LYS A 128 -41.11 14.26 6.15
N LYS A 129 -40.71 13.88 7.36
CA LYS A 129 -41.12 14.58 8.60
C LYS A 129 -40.12 15.70 8.90
N LYS A 130 -40.63 16.93 8.97
CA LYS A 130 -39.92 18.11 9.48
C LYS A 130 -39.96 18.09 11.01
N SER A 131 -38.82 18.27 11.65
CA SER A 131 -38.70 18.68 13.06
C SER A 131 -37.87 19.97 13.13
N PRO A 132 -38.08 20.78 14.18
CA PRO A 132 -37.99 22.23 14.09
C PRO A 132 -36.57 22.79 14.19
N LEU A 133 -36.46 24.01 13.67
CA LEU A 133 -35.33 24.93 13.71
C LEU A 133 -34.72 25.02 15.13
N ALA A 134 -33.56 24.39 15.31
CA ALA A 134 -32.66 24.62 16.44
C ALA A 134 -31.57 25.61 15.98
N GLN A 135 -31.26 26.56 16.87
CA GLN A 135 -30.27 27.62 16.70
C GLN A 135 -28.88 27.04 16.34
N PRO A 136 -28.03 27.77 15.59
CA PRO A 136 -26.71 27.29 15.24
C PRO A 136 -25.88 27.16 16.52
N LEU A 137 -25.66 25.91 16.91
CA LEU A 137 -24.66 25.53 17.88
C LEU A 137 -23.32 25.87 17.23
N THR A 138 -22.56 26.78 17.84
CA THR A 138 -21.15 27.00 17.55
C THR A 138 -20.40 25.71 17.92
N GLY A 139 -20.40 24.78 16.98
CA GLY A 139 -19.47 23.66 16.94
C GLY A 139 -18.32 24.10 16.07
N ASP A 140 -17.15 24.23 16.67
CA ASP A 140 -15.88 24.23 15.96
C ASP A 140 -15.72 22.85 15.31
N ASP A 141 -16.38 22.67 14.16
CA ASP A 141 -16.09 21.57 13.25
C ASP A 141 -14.74 21.92 12.61
N ASP A 142 -13.66 21.46 13.25
CA ASP A 142 -12.29 21.46 12.72
C ASP A 142 -12.19 20.53 11.50
N GLU A 143 -12.95 20.82 10.44
CA GLU A 143 -12.64 20.34 9.11
C GLU A 143 -11.35 21.05 8.66
N PRO A 144 -10.25 20.32 8.39
CA PRO A 144 -9.01 20.96 7.97
C PRO A 144 -9.27 21.64 6.63
N LEU A 145 -9.41 22.97 6.67
CA LEU A 145 -9.53 23.79 5.49
C LEU A 145 -8.30 23.55 4.61
N LEU A 146 -8.53 23.32 3.32
CA LEU A 146 -7.46 23.00 2.36
C LEU A 146 -6.41 24.13 2.24
N MET A 147 -6.74 25.34 2.69
CA MET A 147 -5.85 26.49 2.80
C MET A 147 -6.10 27.20 4.12
N ASP A 148 -5.05 27.41 4.91
CA ASP A 148 -5.14 28.15 6.17
C ASP A 148 -5.43 29.63 5.88
N PRO A 149 -6.56 30.19 6.35
CA PRO A 149 -6.89 31.61 6.11
C PRO A 149 -5.87 32.56 6.77
N ALA A 150 -5.06 32.07 7.70
CA ALA A 150 -3.96 32.80 8.32
C ALA A 150 -2.77 33.06 7.37
N ILE A 151 -2.61 32.26 6.31
CA ILE A 151 -1.49 32.37 5.37
C ILE A 151 -2.02 32.34 3.93
N PRO A 152 -2.65 33.43 3.47
CA PRO A 152 -3.25 33.47 2.14
C PRO A 152 -2.21 33.56 1.01
N ASP A 153 -1.07 34.21 1.27
CA ASP A 153 -0.06 34.51 0.26
C ASP A 153 1.26 33.75 0.51
N LEU A 154 1.98 33.47 -0.56
CA LEU A 154 3.33 32.89 -0.45
C LEU A 154 4.29 33.81 0.30
N GLY A 155 4.14 35.13 0.15
CA GLY A 155 4.99 36.12 0.84
C GLY A 155 4.90 35.99 2.36
N THR A 156 3.67 35.92 2.89
CA THR A 156 3.44 35.76 4.33
C THR A 156 3.93 34.41 4.84
N ALA A 157 3.75 33.34 4.05
CA ALA A 157 4.29 32.01 4.36
C ALA A 157 5.83 32.03 4.47
N LEU A 158 6.49 32.66 3.49
CA LEU A 158 7.94 32.76 3.42
C LEU A 158 8.49 33.64 4.54
N ASP A 159 7.75 34.66 4.99
CA ASP A 159 8.15 35.53 6.10
C ASP A 159 7.99 34.86 7.46
N ALA A 160 6.93 34.06 7.66
CA ALA A 160 6.73 33.28 8.87
C ALA A 160 7.76 32.14 9.03
N GLY A 161 8.16 31.47 7.95
CA GLY A 161 9.07 30.33 8.01
C GLY A 161 10.55 30.73 8.22
N ASN A 162 11.29 30.01 9.06
CA ASN A 162 12.74 30.17 9.26
C ASN A 162 13.59 29.32 8.30
N VAL A 163 13.05 28.18 7.86
CA VAL A 163 13.68 27.22 6.95
C VAL A 163 12.76 27.02 5.76
N TRP A 164 13.30 27.13 4.55
CA TRP A 164 12.57 26.93 3.31
C TRP A 164 12.93 25.58 2.71
N LEU A 165 11.91 24.76 2.48
CA LEU A 165 12.05 23.46 1.84
C LEU A 165 11.64 23.58 0.37
N TYR A 166 12.63 23.54 -0.52
CA TYR A 166 12.41 23.72 -1.95
C TYR A 166 12.40 22.37 -2.67
N VAL A 167 11.20 21.91 -2.98
CA VAL A 167 10.97 20.59 -3.56
C VAL A 167 11.13 20.65 -5.09
N LEU A 168 12.11 19.93 -5.62
CA LEU A 168 12.42 19.82 -7.05
C LEU A 168 12.00 18.45 -7.60
N ASP A 169 11.46 18.42 -8.83
CA ASP A 169 11.31 17.15 -9.57
C ASP A 169 12.69 16.63 -9.96
N ALA A 170 12.99 15.37 -9.62
CA ALA A 170 14.26 14.73 -9.96
C ALA A 170 14.50 14.58 -11.47
N ARG A 171 13.45 14.66 -12.31
CA ARG A 171 13.61 14.45 -13.76
C ARG A 171 14.38 15.58 -14.42
N ASP A 172 14.07 16.82 -14.05
CA ASP A 172 14.65 18.03 -14.64
C ASP A 172 14.79 19.12 -13.56
N PRO A 173 15.77 19.02 -12.64
CA PRO A 173 15.86 19.92 -11.50
C PRO A 173 16.17 21.36 -11.90
N LEU A 174 16.96 21.58 -12.97
CA LEU A 174 17.32 22.92 -13.43
C LEU A 174 16.11 23.70 -13.98
N ALA A 175 15.17 23.02 -14.63
CA ALA A 175 13.97 23.65 -15.18
C ALA A 175 12.98 24.09 -14.08
N HIS A 176 13.04 23.43 -12.92
CA HIS A 176 12.17 23.70 -11.78
C HIS A 176 12.85 24.56 -10.72
N GLN A 177 14.07 25.03 -10.98
CA GLN A 177 14.76 26.01 -10.13
C GLN A 177 14.33 27.43 -10.51
N SER A 178 13.96 28.23 -9.51
CA SER A 178 13.63 29.64 -9.67
C SER A 178 14.68 30.50 -8.98
N ALA A 179 15.48 31.22 -9.77
CA ALA A 179 16.47 32.17 -9.27
C ALA A 179 15.88 33.24 -8.34
N PHE A 180 14.59 33.58 -8.54
CA PHE A 180 13.87 34.53 -7.71
C PHE A 180 13.69 34.09 -6.25
N ILE A 181 13.40 32.80 -6.00
CA ILE A 181 13.26 32.29 -4.63
C ILE A 181 14.62 32.20 -3.95
N GLU A 182 15.67 31.88 -4.71
CA GLU A 182 17.05 31.84 -4.20
C GLU A 182 17.56 33.25 -3.84
N SER A 183 17.31 34.25 -4.68
CA SER A 183 17.66 35.64 -4.37
C SER A 183 16.90 36.14 -3.14
N MET A 184 15.60 35.85 -3.04
CA MET A 184 14.81 36.21 -1.86
C MET A 184 15.28 35.50 -0.58
N ALA A 185 15.72 34.24 -0.67
CA ALA A 185 16.25 33.51 0.48
C ALA A 185 17.55 34.15 0.98
N ALA A 186 18.42 34.57 0.05
CA ALA A 186 19.66 35.25 0.34
C ALA A 186 19.42 36.65 0.95
N GLU A 187 18.49 37.42 0.38
CA GLU A 187 18.09 38.73 0.89
C GLU A 187 17.51 38.64 2.32
N LYS A 188 16.62 37.68 2.56
CA LYS A 188 15.99 37.46 3.86
C LYS A 188 16.88 36.67 4.85
N LYS A 189 18.08 36.26 4.43
CA LYS A 189 19.05 35.45 5.21
C LYS A 189 18.42 34.18 5.83
N LYS A 190 17.58 33.49 5.06
CA LYS A 190 16.90 32.25 5.49
C LYS A 190 17.58 31.02 4.92
N SER A 191 17.55 29.93 5.67
CA SER A 191 18.14 28.67 5.22
C SER A 191 17.25 27.99 4.16
N LEU A 192 17.82 27.72 2.99
CA LEU A 192 17.14 27.07 1.87
C LEU A 192 17.68 25.64 1.70
N VAL A 193 16.78 24.65 1.72
CA VAL A 193 17.12 23.23 1.57
C VAL A 193 16.41 22.67 0.35
N PHE A 194 17.17 22.11 -0.60
CA PHE A 194 16.62 21.47 -1.79
C PHE A 194 16.23 20.01 -1.49
N LEU A 195 14.97 19.65 -1.76
CA LEU A 195 14.51 18.25 -1.71
C LEU A 195 14.22 17.77 -3.11
N SER A 196 14.98 16.78 -3.59
CA SER A 196 14.64 16.09 -4.83
C SER A 196 13.58 15.05 -4.55
N THR A 197 12.44 15.14 -5.24
CA THR A 197 11.43 14.08 -5.19
C THR A 197 12.02 12.83 -5.85
N PHE A 198 12.30 11.81 -5.04
CA PHE A 198 12.84 10.56 -5.52
C PHE A 198 11.87 9.94 -6.52
N SER A 199 12.16 10.11 -7.81
CA SER A 199 11.48 9.32 -8.82
C SER A 199 11.91 7.87 -8.58
N VAL A 200 11.03 7.07 -7.98
CA VAL A 200 11.10 5.61 -8.05
C VAL A 200 10.82 5.22 -9.50
N THR A 201 11.72 5.58 -10.41
CA THR A 201 11.79 4.94 -11.70
C THR A 201 12.45 3.60 -11.44
N VAL A 202 11.62 2.56 -11.32
CA VAL A 202 12.07 1.18 -11.45
C VAL A 202 12.67 1.05 -12.85
N VAL A 203 13.95 1.37 -12.98
CA VAL A 203 14.77 0.98 -14.13
C VAL A 203 14.78 -0.54 -14.07
N LYS A 204 13.89 -1.15 -14.85
CA LYS A 204 13.83 -2.60 -14.99
C LYS A 204 15.23 -3.09 -15.39
N PRO A 205 15.85 -4.01 -14.64
CA PRO A 205 17.08 -4.62 -15.08
C PRO A 205 16.77 -5.32 -16.41
N CYS A 206 17.47 -4.92 -17.46
CA CYS A 206 17.41 -5.58 -18.76
C CYS A 206 17.99 -6.99 -18.58
N HIS A 207 17.13 -8.00 -18.41
CA HIS A 207 17.54 -9.41 -18.32
C HIS A 207 17.76 -10.06 -19.70
N SER A 208 17.92 -9.25 -20.76
CA SER A 208 18.22 -9.79 -22.08
C SER A 208 19.71 -10.06 -22.21
N ARG A 209 20.06 -11.34 -22.39
CA ARG A 209 21.42 -11.84 -22.72
C ARG A 209 22.02 -11.22 -24.00
N HIS A 210 21.30 -10.34 -24.70
CA HIS A 210 21.75 -9.67 -25.92
C HIS A 210 22.51 -8.36 -25.68
N CYS A 211 22.51 -7.81 -24.46
CA CYS A 211 23.27 -6.59 -24.15
C CYS A 211 24.75 -6.83 -23.79
N ALA A 212 25.17 -8.09 -23.54
CA ALA A 212 26.51 -8.40 -23.04
C ALA A 212 27.62 -8.55 -24.11
N LYS A 213 27.34 -8.25 -25.39
CA LYS A 213 28.33 -8.39 -26.48
C LYS A 213 29.04 -7.09 -26.90
N GLY A 214 28.89 -6.02 -26.11
CA GLY A 214 29.36 -4.68 -26.51
C GLY A 214 30.21 -3.93 -25.48
N SER A 215 31.10 -4.59 -24.73
CA SER A 215 32.17 -3.87 -24.01
C SER A 215 33.27 -4.82 -23.52
N ARG A 216 34.10 -5.33 -24.44
CA ARG A 216 35.41 -5.92 -24.13
C ARG A 216 36.37 -5.64 -25.29
N ARG A 217 36.80 -4.39 -25.45
CA ARG A 217 38.04 -4.06 -26.16
C ARG A 217 38.67 -2.83 -25.52
N GLY A 218 39.91 -2.99 -25.06
CA GLY A 218 40.87 -1.88 -25.00
C GLY A 218 41.19 -1.34 -23.60
N LEU A 219 41.90 -2.12 -22.78
CA LEU A 219 42.99 -1.58 -21.95
C LEU A 219 44.09 -2.65 -21.90
N ALA A 220 44.99 -2.59 -22.88
CA ALA A 220 46.26 -3.29 -22.89
C ALA A 220 47.35 -2.27 -23.25
N GLY A 221 48.39 -2.21 -22.43
CA GLY A 221 49.70 -1.64 -22.79
C GLY A 221 49.97 -0.21 -22.34
N LEU A 222 50.58 -0.05 -21.16
CA LEU A 222 51.51 1.05 -20.86
C LEU A 222 52.92 0.59 -21.29
N PRO A 223 53.69 1.36 -22.06
CA PRO A 223 55.13 1.12 -22.22
C PRO A 223 55.94 1.75 -21.07
N SER A 224 57.09 1.11 -20.84
CA SER A 224 58.06 1.26 -19.75
C SER A 224 58.58 2.67 -19.45
#